data_AF-F0F4W5-F1
#
_entry.id   AF-F0F4W5-F1
#
_cell.length_a   1.000
_cell.length_b   1.000
_cell.length_c   1.000
_cell.angle_alpha   90.00
_cell.angle_beta   90.00
_cell.angle_gamma   90.00
#
_symmetry.space_group_name_H-M   'P 1'
#
loop_
_entity.id
_entity.type
_entity.pdbx_description
1 polymer ?
#
loop_
_entity_poly.entity_id
_entity_poly.type
_entity_poly.pdbx_seq_one_letter_code
_entity_poly.pdbx_strand_id
1 'polypeptide(L)'
;MKKINEWDEKIIKIILDQGSNMVFTLGELLKQYFNDKELALLILAPTRKVYTLYNTKCRRDEIYSLLVKIISLIEAMEKEGLVYCLSKEQNQIIYAPSDTSVGVGSDGTILTITGGQIIIEGNTVVLKDAQGDIILNGELVVDPILSKVIYYFNSVIYPSDSLYEFKKNNFVSLEILSYQKEVKAARCSRNLAWLALIISLFSPLGMTFFNNEFSKIEIQQGQYKTIIMRMDDNLQKMDSLLAVSKFFINSKPKTR
;
A
#
# COMPACT_ATOMS: atom_id res chain seq x y z
N MET A 1 5.78 -2.07 -3.39
CA MET A 1 6.55 -2.26 -2.15
C MET A 1 7.38 -3.55 -2.15
N LYS A 2 8.67 -3.44 -1.81
CA LYS A 2 9.55 -4.60 -1.51
C LYS A 2 8.99 -5.32 -0.27
N LYS A 3 9.06 -6.66 -0.22
CA LYS A 3 8.71 -7.39 0.99
C LYS A 3 9.71 -7.05 2.11
N ILE A 4 9.20 -6.45 3.18
CA ILE A 4 9.99 -6.10 4.37
C ILE A 4 10.42 -7.40 5.06
N ASN A 5 11.70 -7.49 5.38
CA ASN A 5 12.28 -8.59 6.15
C ASN A 5 12.59 -8.13 7.60
N GLU A 6 12.94 -9.05 8.48
CA GLU A 6 13.23 -8.74 9.90
C GLU A 6 14.37 -7.71 10.08
N TRP A 7 15.30 -7.62 9.13
CA TRP A 7 16.39 -6.66 9.18
C TRP A 7 15.92 -5.25 8.80
N ASP A 8 15.09 -5.14 7.77
CA ASP A 8 14.42 -3.91 7.35
C ASP A 8 13.54 -3.38 8.51
N GLU A 9 12.83 -4.26 9.22
CA GLU A 9 12.04 -3.88 10.40
C GLU A 9 12.89 -3.27 11.53
N LYS A 10 14.11 -3.78 11.75
CA LYS A 10 15.02 -3.22 12.77
C LYS A 10 15.42 -1.79 12.43
N ILE A 11 15.75 -1.52 11.16
CA ILE A 11 16.06 -0.16 10.69
C ILE A 11 14.85 0.76 10.84
N ILE A 12 13.67 0.30 10.44
CA ILE A 12 12.44 1.09 10.56
C ILE A 12 12.15 1.43 12.03
N LYS A 13 12.35 0.48 12.95
CA LYS A 13 12.20 0.72 14.39
C LYS A 13 13.17 1.79 14.88
N ILE A 14 14.46 1.73 14.50
CA ILE A 14 15.46 2.74 14.85
C ILE A 14 15.03 4.14 14.35
N ILE A 15 14.53 4.23 13.12
CA ILE A 15 14.07 5.50 12.55
C ILE A 15 12.87 6.07 13.33
N LEU A 16 11.94 5.20 13.75
CA LEU A 16 10.73 5.60 14.46
C LEU A 16 10.95 5.93 15.93
N ASP A 17 11.96 5.31 16.54
CA ASP A 17 12.31 5.52 17.95
C ASP A 17 13.19 6.77 18.16
N GLN A 18 13.42 7.56 17.09
CA GLN A 18 14.02 8.88 17.18
C GLN A 18 13.15 9.78 18.08
N GLY A 19 13.66 10.12 19.27
CA GLY A 19 12.97 11.04 20.17
C GLY A 19 12.75 12.40 19.52
N SER A 20 11.63 13.05 19.82
CA SER A 20 11.18 14.32 19.20
C SER A 20 12.18 15.49 19.26
N ASN A 21 13.23 15.38 20.08
CA ASN A 21 14.16 16.47 20.38
C ASN A 21 15.58 16.24 19.81
N MET A 22 15.84 15.12 19.14
CA MET A 22 17.17 14.83 18.59
C MET A 22 17.11 14.67 17.07
N VAL A 23 17.87 15.52 16.38
CA VAL A 23 18.01 15.50 14.93
C VAL A 23 19.26 14.70 14.60
N PHE A 24 19.07 13.45 14.16
CA PHE A 24 20.16 12.58 13.74
C PHE A 24 20.15 12.37 12.24
N THR A 25 21.34 12.33 11.65
CA THR A 25 21.54 11.85 10.29
C THR A 25 21.35 10.33 10.23
N LEU A 26 21.02 9.79 9.06
CA LEU A 26 20.94 8.34 8.85
C LEU A 26 22.26 7.64 9.25
N GLY A 27 23.40 8.27 8.95
CA GLY A 27 24.71 7.77 9.35
C GLY A 27 24.86 7.61 10.86
N GLU A 28 24.40 8.59 11.64
CA GLU A 28 24.43 8.52 13.11
C GLU A 28 23.49 7.44 13.64
N LEU A 29 22.27 7.33 13.08
CA LEU A 29 21.29 6.32 13.49
C LEU A 29 21.77 4.90 13.24
N LEU A 30 22.46 4.68 12.13
CA LEU A 30 22.90 3.36 11.69
C LEU A 30 24.36 3.06 12.03
N LYS A 31 25.00 3.87 12.88
CA LYS A 31 26.40 3.67 13.30
C LYS A 31 26.67 2.26 13.84
N GLN A 32 25.69 1.63 14.49
CA GLN A 32 25.79 0.28 15.02
C GLN A 32 26.02 -0.81 13.95
N TYR A 33 25.70 -0.53 12.68
CA TYR A 33 25.94 -1.46 11.58
C TYR A 33 27.39 -1.36 11.04
N PHE A 34 28.14 -0.34 11.46
CA PHE A 34 29.55 -0.13 11.11
C PHE A 34 30.42 -0.51 12.30
N ASN A 35 30.79 -1.79 12.35
CA ASN A 35 31.48 -2.41 13.48
C ASN A 35 32.87 -1.79 13.72
N ASP A 36 33.17 -1.59 15.00
CA ASP A 36 34.45 -1.07 15.49
C ASP A 36 35.60 -1.95 14.97
N LYS A 37 36.63 -1.31 14.38
CA LYS A 37 37.83 -1.93 13.80
C LYS A 37 37.63 -2.81 12.57
N GLU A 38 36.42 -2.88 12.04
CA GLU A 38 36.13 -3.71 10.89
C GLU A 38 35.66 -2.90 9.69
N LEU A 39 34.71 -1.98 9.89
CA LEU A 39 34.06 -1.18 8.84
C LEU A 39 33.82 0.25 9.32
N ALA A 40 34.10 1.22 8.46
CA ALA A 40 33.68 2.61 8.65
C ALA A 40 33.35 3.27 7.31
N LEU A 41 32.58 4.36 7.38
CA LEU A 41 32.24 5.16 6.21
C LEU A 41 32.62 6.60 6.46
N LEU A 42 33.44 7.18 5.59
CA LEU A 42 33.80 8.60 5.62
C LEU A 42 33.10 9.32 4.49
N ILE A 43 32.37 10.38 4.83
CA ILE A 43 31.66 11.24 3.89
C ILE A 43 32.25 12.64 3.97
N LEU A 44 32.74 13.13 2.84
CA LEU A 44 33.22 14.49 2.67
C LEU A 44 32.25 15.23 1.73
N ALA A 45 31.23 15.86 2.32
CA ALA A 45 30.14 16.49 1.56
C ALA A 45 30.60 17.62 0.62
N PRO A 46 31.45 18.59 1.05
CA PRO A 46 31.87 19.70 0.20
C PRO A 46 32.66 19.26 -1.03
N THR A 47 33.44 18.18 -0.92
CA THR A 47 34.23 17.64 -2.04
C THR A 47 33.52 16.52 -2.78
N ARG A 48 32.31 16.14 -2.34
CA ARG A 48 31.51 15.00 -2.84
C ARG A 48 32.31 13.69 -2.92
N LYS A 49 33.16 13.44 -1.94
CA LYS A 49 33.95 12.21 -1.85
C LYS A 49 33.44 11.36 -0.71
N VAL A 50 33.34 10.05 -0.95
CA VAL A 50 33.02 9.07 0.08
C VAL A 50 34.09 8.00 0.04
N TYR A 51 34.56 7.59 1.22
CA TYR A 51 35.51 6.50 1.35
C TYR A 51 34.91 5.40 2.22
N THR A 52 34.99 4.17 1.73
CA THR A 52 34.71 2.98 2.54
C THR A 52 36.00 2.53 3.19
N LEU A 53 36.00 2.38 4.51
CA LEU A 53 37.13 1.89 5.28
C LEU A 53 36.84 0.49 5.78
N TYR A 54 37.80 -0.41 5.63
CA TYR A 54 37.73 -1.80 6.03
C TYR A 54 39.09 -2.35 6.46
N ASN A 55 39.08 -3.33 7.35
CA ASN A 55 40.32 -3.93 7.86
C ASN A 55 40.97 -4.84 6.80
N THR A 56 40.17 -5.69 6.14
CA THR A 56 40.63 -6.66 5.14
C THR A 56 39.90 -6.52 3.81
N LYS A 57 40.56 -6.86 2.70
CA LYS A 57 39.98 -6.74 1.33
C LYS A 57 38.67 -7.53 1.15
N CYS A 58 38.48 -8.64 1.86
CA CYS A 58 37.26 -9.46 1.81
C CYS A 58 36.01 -8.69 2.27
N ARG A 59 36.19 -7.65 3.10
CA ARG A 59 35.09 -6.86 3.66
C ARG A 59 34.64 -5.69 2.78
N ARG A 60 35.30 -5.50 1.63
CA ARG A 60 34.87 -4.54 0.61
C ARG A 60 33.46 -4.88 0.13
N ASP A 61 33.22 -6.13 -0.29
CA ASP A 61 31.92 -6.52 -0.84
C ASP A 61 30.83 -6.49 0.25
N GLU A 62 31.20 -6.75 1.51
CA GLU A 62 30.30 -6.67 2.66
C GLU A 62 29.82 -5.23 2.90
N ILE A 63 30.71 -4.23 2.90
CA ILE A 63 30.30 -2.84 3.10
C ILE A 63 29.46 -2.33 1.93
N TYR A 64 29.80 -2.69 0.68
CA TYR A 64 28.96 -2.33 -0.47
C TYR A 64 27.58 -2.99 -0.40
N SER A 65 27.51 -4.28 -0.04
CA SER A 65 26.25 -4.99 0.17
C SER A 65 25.40 -4.34 1.25
N LEU A 66 26.02 -3.90 2.35
CA LEU A 66 25.36 -3.16 3.43
C LEU A 66 24.82 -1.82 2.94
N LEU A 67 25.64 -1.00 2.27
CA LEU A 67 25.25 0.30 1.74
C LEU A 67 24.07 0.17 0.77
N VAL A 68 24.15 -0.77 -0.17
CA VAL A 68 23.08 -1.01 -1.15
C VAL A 68 21.79 -1.44 -0.47
N LYS A 69 21.84 -2.31 0.54
CA LYS A 69 20.65 -2.72 1.30
C LYS A 69 19.99 -1.55 2.02
N ILE A 70 20.78 -0.72 2.70
CA ILE A 70 20.28 0.47 3.42
C ILE A 70 19.66 1.45 2.42
N ILE A 71 20.41 1.83 1.38
CA ILE A 71 19.96 2.79 0.37
C ILE A 71 18.68 2.31 -0.30
N SER A 72 18.63 1.04 -0.72
CA SER A 72 17.45 0.50 -1.39
C SER A 72 16.21 0.50 -0.50
N LEU A 73 16.37 0.32 0.82
CA LEU A 73 15.28 0.41 1.78
C LEU A 73 14.79 1.85 1.93
N ILE A 74 15.70 2.79 2.19
CA ILE A 74 15.34 4.19 2.41
C ILE A 74 14.76 4.82 1.14
N GLU A 75 15.33 4.55 -0.03
CA GLU A 75 14.82 5.02 -1.32
C GLU A 75 13.40 4.49 -1.60
N ALA A 76 13.11 3.23 -1.26
CA ALA A 76 11.76 2.69 -1.38
C ALA A 76 10.79 3.36 -0.39
N MET A 77 11.22 3.60 0.85
CA MET A 77 10.42 4.26 1.86
C MET A 77 10.13 5.73 1.50
N GLU A 78 11.11 6.45 0.98
CA GLU A 78 10.96 7.83 0.51
C GLU A 78 9.99 7.91 -0.67
N LYS A 79 10.14 7.02 -1.66
CA LYS A 79 9.25 6.96 -2.84
C LYS A 79 7.80 6.67 -2.47
N GLU A 80 7.57 5.86 -1.44
CA GLU A 80 6.23 5.56 -0.92
C GLU A 80 5.73 6.61 0.08
N GLY A 81 6.47 7.70 0.31
CA GLY A 81 6.09 8.79 1.20
C GLY A 81 6.11 8.42 2.68
N LEU A 82 6.83 7.36 3.05
CA LEU A 82 6.95 6.88 4.42
C LEU A 82 7.98 7.70 5.22
N VAL A 83 9.03 8.19 4.57
CA VAL A 83 10.05 9.05 5.19
C VAL A 83 10.35 10.24 4.30
N TYR A 84 10.77 11.33 4.93
CA TYR A 84 11.32 12.49 4.25
C TYR A 84 12.81 12.63 4.58
N CYS A 85 13.64 12.73 3.55
CA CYS A 85 15.09 12.88 3.68
C CYS A 85 15.49 14.34 3.43
N LEU A 86 16.07 14.99 4.45
CA LEU A 86 16.63 16.33 4.34
C LEU A 86 18.15 16.26 4.41
N SER A 87 18.80 16.35 3.25
CA SER A 87 20.26 16.31 3.13
C SER A 87 20.92 17.48 3.83
N LYS A 88 21.87 17.19 4.73
CA LYS A 88 22.72 18.18 5.36
C LYS A 88 24.12 18.09 4.77
N GLU A 89 24.64 19.18 4.21
CA GLU A 89 26.02 19.17 3.70
C GLU A 89 27.01 19.25 4.87
N GLN A 90 27.39 18.10 5.42
CA GLN A 90 28.33 17.99 6.52
C GLN A 90 29.33 16.86 6.28
N ASN A 91 30.57 17.07 6.72
CA ASN A 91 31.58 16.00 6.80
C ASN A 91 31.28 15.11 7.99
N GLN A 92 31.26 13.80 7.76
CA GLN A 92 30.87 12.83 8.76
C GLN A 92 31.71 11.56 8.60
N ILE A 93 32.09 10.95 9.72
CA ILE A 93 32.54 9.57 9.76
C ILE A 93 31.57 8.75 10.59
N ILE A 94 31.12 7.64 10.02
CA ILE A 94 30.21 6.69 10.63
C ILE A 94 31.05 5.53 11.14
N TYR A 95 31.18 5.46 12.46
CA TYR A 95 32.01 4.49 13.17
C TYR A 95 31.47 4.28 14.58
N ALA A 96 31.24 3.03 15.00
CA ALA A 96 30.50 2.70 16.22
C ALA A 96 31.02 3.30 17.55
N PRO A 97 32.34 3.37 17.84
CA PRO A 97 32.83 3.73 19.17
C PRO A 97 33.03 5.23 19.43
N SER A 98 32.83 6.12 18.45
CA SER A 98 33.28 7.52 18.58
C SER A 98 32.16 8.53 18.35
N ASP A 99 32.04 9.51 19.25
CA ASP A 99 31.29 10.76 19.02
C ASP A 99 32.07 11.58 17.99
N THR A 100 31.75 11.39 16.71
CA THR A 100 32.59 11.81 15.59
C THR A 100 32.17 13.15 15.01
N SER A 101 32.67 14.22 15.62
CA SER A 101 32.97 15.42 14.86
C SER A 101 34.28 15.18 14.09
N VAL A 102 34.24 15.33 12.77
CA VAL A 102 35.44 15.25 11.91
C VAL A 102 35.93 16.67 11.68
N GLY A 103 37.07 17.01 12.29
CA GLY A 103 37.77 18.26 12.01
C GLY A 103 38.58 18.11 10.73
N VAL A 104 38.33 18.96 9.73
CA VAL A 104 39.13 18.99 8.50
C VAL A 104 40.31 19.94 8.72
N GLY A 105 41.55 19.44 8.60
CA GLY A 105 42.74 20.29 8.57
C GLY A 105 42.73 21.22 7.35
N SER A 106 43.51 22.30 7.41
CA SER A 106 43.60 23.36 6.38
C SER A 106 43.80 22.84 4.96
N ASP A 107 44.45 21.68 4.82
CA ASP A 107 44.86 21.09 3.55
C ASP A 107 43.89 20.01 3.02
N GLY A 108 42.85 19.66 3.80
CA GLY A 108 41.81 18.70 3.42
C GLY A 108 42.25 17.22 3.32
N THR A 109 43.54 16.93 3.54
CA THR A 109 44.15 15.60 3.42
C THR A 109 44.27 14.85 4.75
N ILE A 110 44.35 15.57 5.87
CA ILE A 110 44.41 14.99 7.21
C ILE A 110 43.17 15.44 7.98
N LEU A 111 42.42 14.47 8.49
CA LEU A 111 41.25 14.70 9.32
C LEU A 111 41.53 14.19 10.72
N THR A 112 41.27 15.05 11.71
CA THR A 112 41.42 14.68 13.12
C THR A 112 40.09 14.15 13.63
N ILE A 113 40.12 12.99 14.28
CA ILE A 113 38.98 12.40 14.97
C ILE A 113 39.32 12.17 16.44
N THR A 114 38.30 12.05 17.28
CA THR A 114 38.47 11.72 18.69
C THR A 114 39.14 10.34 18.81
N GLY A 115 40.40 10.32 19.26
CA GLY A 115 41.18 9.09 19.45
C GLY A 115 41.96 8.59 18.23
N GLY A 116 42.14 9.40 17.18
CA GLY A 116 42.91 8.99 16.00
C GLY A 116 43.02 10.05 14.90
N GLN A 117 43.53 9.62 13.75
CA GLN A 117 43.68 10.46 12.56
C GLN A 117 43.31 9.69 11.29
N ILE A 118 42.76 10.42 10.31
CA ILE A 118 42.46 9.91 8.98
C ILE A 118 43.38 10.62 8.00
N ILE A 119 44.12 9.84 7.20
CA ILE A 119 45.03 10.35 6.18
C ILE A 119 44.48 9.96 4.81
N ILE A 120 44.27 10.95 3.95
CA ILE A 120 43.73 10.80 2.59
C ILE A 120 44.87 11.03 1.59
N GLU A 121 45.13 10.01 0.77
CA GLU A 121 46.12 10.04 -0.31
C GLU A 121 45.42 9.71 -1.63
N GLY A 122 44.87 10.75 -2.28
CA GLY A 122 44.18 10.59 -3.56
C GLY A 122 42.92 9.74 -3.45
N ASN A 123 43.02 8.47 -3.90
CA ASN A 123 41.91 7.50 -3.90
C ASN A 123 41.93 6.54 -2.71
N THR A 124 42.98 6.59 -1.90
CA THR A 124 43.13 5.74 -0.71
C THR A 124 43.01 6.57 0.55
N VAL A 125 42.46 5.96 1.60
CA VAL A 125 42.37 6.57 2.93
C VAL A 125 42.84 5.57 3.97
N VAL A 126 43.46 6.05 5.04
CA VAL A 126 43.91 5.22 6.16
C VAL A 126 43.42 5.83 7.45
N LEU A 127 42.78 5.01 8.28
CA LEU A 127 42.41 5.35 9.65
C LEU A 127 43.47 4.82 10.61
N LYS A 128 44.03 5.72 11.42
CA LYS A 128 45.01 5.41 12.45
C LYS A 128 44.46 5.70 13.85
N ASP A 129 44.89 4.92 14.83
CA ASP A 129 44.61 5.19 16.24
C ASP A 129 45.48 6.32 16.80
N ALA A 130 45.34 6.61 18.09
CA ALA A 130 46.14 7.62 18.79
C ALA A 130 47.63 7.25 18.91
N GLN A 131 47.97 5.96 18.78
CA GLN A 131 49.33 5.42 18.83
C GLN A 131 50.01 5.46 17.45
N GLY A 132 49.24 5.69 16.38
CA GLY A 132 49.71 5.76 14.99
C GLY A 132 49.58 4.44 14.23
N ASP A 133 48.98 3.41 14.83
CA ASP A 133 48.76 2.11 14.21
C ASP A 133 47.57 2.17 13.24
N ILE A 134 47.70 1.46 12.11
CA ILE A 134 46.67 1.42 11.08
C ILE A 134 45.54 0.50 11.53
N ILE A 135 44.34 1.06 11.70
CA ILE A 135 43.13 0.31 12.07
C ILE A 135 42.39 -0.16 10.81
N LEU A 136 42.14 0.77 9.87
CA LEU A 136 41.38 0.51 8.65
C LEU A 136 42.06 1.13 7.43
N ASN A 137 41.99 0.43 6.31
CA ASN A 137 42.35 0.95 5.01
C ASN A 137 41.08 1.19 4.23
N GLY A 138 41.06 2.22 3.39
CA GLY A 138 39.88 2.55 2.63
C GLY A 138 40.19 3.02 1.23
N GLU A 139 39.13 3.03 0.43
CA GLU A 139 39.17 3.43 -0.96
C GLU A 139 37.99 4.34 -1.28
N LEU A 140 38.16 5.14 -2.31
CA LEU A 140 37.13 6.02 -2.83
C LEU A 140 35.97 5.20 -3.42
N VAL A 141 34.76 5.54 -2.99
CA VAL A 141 33.52 5.04 -3.59
C VAL A 141 33.30 5.70 -4.94
N VAL A 142 33.01 4.88 -5.94
CA VAL A 142 32.73 5.31 -7.31
C VAL A 142 31.22 5.40 -7.58
N ASP A 143 30.87 6.19 -8.60
CA ASP A 143 29.49 6.30 -9.10
C ASP A 143 28.96 4.95 -9.62
N PRO A 144 27.64 4.68 -9.50
CA PRO A 144 26.55 5.59 -9.14
C PRO A 144 26.20 5.63 -7.64
N ILE A 145 26.78 4.76 -6.83
CA ILE A 145 26.43 4.62 -5.41
C ILE A 145 26.88 5.86 -4.60
N LEU A 146 27.98 6.50 -5.02
CA LEU A 146 28.54 7.70 -4.39
C LEU A 146 27.49 8.78 -4.10
N SER A 147 26.76 9.21 -5.12
CA SER A 147 25.74 10.27 -4.99
C SER A 147 24.63 9.88 -3.99
N LYS A 148 24.18 8.63 -4.03
CA LYS A 148 23.15 8.09 -3.11
C LYS A 148 23.66 7.99 -1.68
N VAL A 149 24.91 7.59 -1.48
CA VAL A 149 25.52 7.54 -0.14
C VAL A 149 25.59 8.94 0.45
N ILE A 150 26.11 9.92 -0.31
CA ILE A 150 26.19 11.32 0.14
C ILE A 150 24.81 11.82 0.53
N TYR A 151 23.80 11.61 -0.33
CA TYR A 151 22.46 12.08 -0.06
C TYR A 151 21.83 11.40 1.16
N TYR A 152 21.72 10.07 1.17
CA TYR A 152 20.97 9.36 2.21
C TYR A 152 21.67 9.35 3.56
N PHE A 153 22.99 9.12 3.61
CA PHE A 153 23.69 9.00 4.88
C PHE A 153 23.87 10.33 5.61
N ASN A 154 23.99 11.45 4.87
CA ASN A 154 23.99 12.78 5.45
C ASN A 154 22.59 13.39 5.60
N SER A 155 21.54 12.68 5.20
CA SER A 155 20.17 13.17 5.38
C SER A 155 19.69 12.94 6.80
N VAL A 156 19.02 13.94 7.33
CA VAL A 156 18.12 13.77 8.47
C VAL A 156 16.87 13.04 7.96
N ILE A 157 16.49 11.95 8.63
CA ILE A 157 15.31 11.16 8.25
C ILE A 157 14.16 11.50 9.17
N TYR A 158 13.10 12.06 8.59
CA TYR A 158 11.84 12.33 9.27
C TYR A 158 10.82 11.23 8.98
N PRO A 159 10.35 10.48 10.00
CA PRO A 159 9.25 9.56 9.81
C PRO A 159 7.95 10.32 9.56
N SER A 160 7.17 9.87 8.57
CA SER A 160 5.82 10.37 8.33
C SER A 160 4.78 9.60 9.16
N ASP A 161 3.56 10.15 9.28
CA ASP A 161 2.41 9.45 9.86
C ASP A 161 2.12 8.12 9.13
N SER A 162 2.33 8.09 7.81
CA SER A 162 2.19 6.87 6.99
C SER A 162 3.12 5.74 7.44
N LEU A 163 4.33 6.05 7.94
CA LEU A 163 5.24 5.04 8.47
C LEU A 163 4.75 4.46 9.81
N TYR A 164 4.15 5.29 10.66
CA TYR A 164 3.54 4.82 11.90
C TYR A 164 2.34 3.91 11.62
N GLU A 165 1.49 4.27 10.67
CA GLU A 165 0.40 3.39 10.21
C GLU A 165 0.94 2.11 9.58
N PHE A 166 1.99 2.20 8.78
CA PHE A 166 2.64 1.05 8.15
C PHE A 166 3.17 0.06 9.20
N LYS A 167 3.84 0.55 10.26
CA LYS A 167 4.26 -0.28 11.41
C LYS A 167 3.06 -0.89 12.13
N LYS A 168 2.00 -0.11 12.38
CA LYS A 168 0.76 -0.59 13.04
C LYS A 168 0.07 -1.70 12.25
N ASN A 169 0.19 -1.65 10.92
CA ASN A 169 -0.38 -2.62 9.99
C ASN A 169 0.56 -3.81 9.67
N ASN A 170 1.55 -4.10 10.53
CA ASN A 170 2.52 -5.18 10.34
C ASN A 170 3.28 -5.08 9.01
N PHE A 171 3.68 -3.88 8.62
CA PHE A 171 4.44 -3.62 7.39
C PHE A 171 3.71 -4.05 6.11
N VAL A 172 2.37 -3.97 6.12
CA VAL A 172 1.53 -4.13 4.92
C VAL A 172 1.12 -2.76 4.41
N SER A 173 1.38 -2.50 3.13
CA SER A 173 1.04 -1.22 2.49
C SER A 173 -0.46 -0.97 2.52
N LEU A 174 -0.87 0.30 2.63
CA LEU A 174 -2.28 0.69 2.63
C LEU A 174 -3.03 0.24 1.37
N GLU A 175 -2.37 0.22 0.21
CA GLU A 175 -2.94 -0.26 -1.06
C GLU A 175 -3.32 -1.74 -1.01
N ILE A 176 -2.45 -2.58 -0.44
CA ILE A 176 -2.75 -4.00 -0.27
C ILE A 176 -3.92 -4.18 0.69
N LEU A 177 -4.00 -3.37 1.76
CA LEU A 177 -5.10 -3.43 2.71
C LEU A 177 -6.42 -2.95 2.10
N SER A 178 -6.42 -1.86 1.32
CA SER A 178 -7.62 -1.40 0.62
C SER A 178 -8.08 -2.46 -0.39
N TYR A 179 -7.16 -3.02 -1.16
CA TYR A 179 -7.46 -4.10 -2.10
C TYR A 179 -8.04 -5.33 -1.40
N GLN A 180 -7.49 -5.76 -0.26
CA GLN A 180 -8.04 -6.88 0.51
C GLN A 180 -9.46 -6.58 1.03
N LYS A 181 -9.71 -5.35 1.49
CA LYS A 181 -11.05 -4.91 1.91
C LYS A 181 -12.02 -4.91 0.72
N GLU A 182 -11.62 -4.39 -0.42
CA GLU A 182 -12.41 -4.37 -1.65
C GLU A 182 -12.74 -5.78 -2.13
N VAL A 183 -11.76 -6.68 -2.16
CA VAL A 183 -11.98 -8.09 -2.52
C VAL A 183 -12.94 -8.77 -1.54
N LYS A 184 -12.83 -8.48 -0.24
CA LYS A 184 -13.76 -9.02 0.77
C LYS A 184 -15.18 -8.47 0.58
N ALA A 185 -15.32 -7.18 0.30
CA ALA A 185 -16.60 -6.55 0.00
C ALA A 185 -17.20 -7.10 -1.30
N ALA A 186 -16.40 -7.28 -2.34
CA ALA A 186 -16.81 -7.88 -3.61
C ALA A 186 -17.28 -9.33 -3.43
N ARG A 187 -16.60 -10.13 -2.60
CA ARG A 187 -17.07 -11.48 -2.25
C ARG A 187 -18.41 -11.46 -1.51
N CYS A 188 -18.59 -10.54 -0.57
CA CYS A 188 -19.85 -10.38 0.15
C CYS A 188 -21.00 -9.99 -0.79
N SER A 189 -20.76 -9.00 -1.65
CA SER A 189 -21.69 -8.54 -2.68
C SER A 189 -22.07 -9.68 -3.64
N ARG A 190 -21.08 -10.48 -4.09
CA ARG A 190 -21.32 -11.66 -4.92
C ARG A 190 -22.25 -12.67 -4.24
N ASN A 191 -22.04 -12.94 -2.95
CA ASN A 191 -22.87 -13.88 -2.21
C ASN A 191 -24.31 -13.34 -2.01
N LEU A 192 -24.45 -12.04 -1.74
CA LEU A 192 -25.75 -11.36 -1.67
C LEU A 192 -26.50 -11.41 -3.01
N ALA A 193 -25.81 -11.17 -4.12
CA ALA A 193 -26.39 -11.28 -5.45
C ALA A 193 -26.88 -12.69 -5.75
N TRP A 194 -26.12 -13.72 -5.37
CA TRP A 194 -26.55 -15.11 -5.47
C TRP A 194 -27.80 -15.40 -4.62
N LEU A 195 -27.86 -14.91 -3.39
CA LEU A 195 -29.05 -15.05 -2.54
C LEU A 195 -30.27 -14.35 -3.16
N ALA A 196 -30.11 -13.14 -3.67
CA ALA A 196 -31.18 -12.41 -4.34
C ALA A 196 -31.70 -13.16 -5.58
N LEU A 197 -30.80 -13.77 -6.36
CA LEU A 197 -31.14 -14.59 -7.52
C LEU A 197 -31.97 -15.80 -7.09
N ILE A 198 -31.54 -16.51 -6.03
CA ILE A 198 -32.28 -17.63 -5.46
C ILE A 198 -33.68 -17.17 -5.01
N ILE A 199 -33.78 -16.09 -4.23
CA ILE A 199 -35.07 -15.55 -3.76
C ILE A 199 -35.96 -15.17 -4.95
N SER A 200 -35.41 -14.54 -5.98
CA SER A 200 -36.16 -14.18 -7.20
C SER A 200 -36.69 -15.41 -7.95
N LEU A 201 -35.93 -16.50 -7.97
CA LEU A 201 -36.33 -17.74 -8.64
C LEU A 201 -37.46 -18.46 -7.88
N PHE A 202 -37.41 -18.46 -6.55
CA PHE A 202 -38.39 -19.14 -5.70
C PHE A 202 -39.59 -18.27 -5.27
N SER A 203 -39.50 -16.95 -5.45
CA SER A 203 -40.57 -15.99 -5.13
C SER A 203 -41.91 -16.31 -5.81
N PRO A 204 -41.96 -16.65 -7.11
CA PRO A 204 -43.21 -17.03 -7.76
C PRO A 204 -43.89 -18.25 -7.11
N LEU A 205 -43.12 -19.25 -6.70
CA LEU A 205 -43.63 -20.47 -6.06
C LEU A 205 -44.18 -20.16 -4.65
N GLY A 206 -43.44 -19.39 -3.86
CA GLY A 206 -43.90 -18.94 -2.54
C GLY A 206 -45.17 -18.10 -2.63
N MET A 207 -45.22 -17.15 -3.58
CA MET A 207 -46.39 -16.31 -3.80
C MET A 207 -47.60 -17.12 -4.27
N THR A 208 -47.42 -18.15 -5.12
CA THR A 208 -48.55 -19.03 -5.48
C THR A 208 -49.10 -19.82 -4.29
N PHE A 209 -48.24 -20.31 -3.39
CA PHE A 209 -48.66 -21.03 -2.20
C PHE A 209 -49.35 -20.10 -1.19
N PHE A 210 -48.74 -18.96 -0.87
CA PHE A 210 -49.33 -17.96 0.03
C PHE A 210 -50.62 -17.37 -0.52
N ASN A 211 -50.73 -17.11 -1.83
CA ASN A 211 -51.96 -16.59 -2.43
C ASN A 211 -53.09 -17.64 -2.38
N ASN A 212 -52.76 -18.92 -2.54
CA ASN A 212 -53.71 -20.02 -2.41
C ASN A 212 -54.18 -20.24 -0.95
N GLU A 213 -53.28 -20.07 0.03
CA GLU A 213 -53.60 -20.24 1.45
C GLU A 213 -54.28 -18.99 2.07
N PHE A 214 -54.02 -17.78 1.57
CA PHE A 214 -54.41 -16.51 2.21
C PHE A 214 -55.25 -15.51 1.37
N SER A 215 -55.68 -15.78 0.13
CA SER A 215 -56.52 -14.82 -0.61
C SER A 215 -57.61 -15.47 -1.48
N LYS A 216 -58.89 -15.21 -1.17
CA LYS A 216 -59.69 -14.07 -1.72
C LYS A 216 -59.92 -14.09 -3.24
N ILE A 217 -59.59 -15.16 -3.95
CA ILE A 217 -60.02 -15.41 -5.33
C ILE A 217 -60.79 -16.74 -5.43
N GLU A 218 -61.76 -16.94 -4.55
CA GLU A 218 -62.87 -17.83 -4.89
C GLU A 218 -63.96 -16.96 -5.51
N ILE A 219 -64.21 -17.13 -6.81
CA ILE A 219 -65.45 -16.64 -7.41
C ILE A 219 -66.57 -17.35 -6.66
N GLN A 220 -67.21 -16.65 -5.73
CA GLN A 220 -68.33 -17.21 -4.98
C GLN A 220 -69.40 -17.69 -5.95
N GLN A 221 -70.01 -18.84 -5.71
CA GLN A 221 -71.07 -19.41 -6.58
C GLN A 221 -72.19 -18.40 -6.90
N GLY A 222 -72.44 -17.43 -6.02
CA GLY A 222 -73.38 -16.32 -6.28
C GLY A 222 -72.97 -15.38 -7.42
N GLN A 223 -71.67 -15.11 -7.59
CA GLN A 223 -71.14 -14.34 -8.73
C GLN A 223 -71.28 -15.15 -10.03
N TYR A 224 -71.02 -16.46 -9.99
CA TYR A 224 -71.25 -17.35 -11.12
C TYR A 224 -72.72 -17.36 -11.56
N LYS A 225 -73.64 -17.49 -10.60
CA LYS A 225 -75.09 -17.48 -10.86
C LYS A 225 -75.57 -16.14 -11.44
N THR A 226 -75.00 -15.03 -10.98
CA THR A 226 -75.31 -13.68 -11.51
C THR A 226 -74.84 -13.52 -12.96
N ILE A 227 -73.68 -14.08 -13.31
CA ILE A 227 -73.15 -14.04 -14.68
C ILE A 227 -73.99 -14.92 -15.61
N ILE A 228 -74.35 -16.13 -15.19
CA ILE A 228 -75.21 -17.04 -15.97
C ILE A 228 -76.59 -16.41 -16.21
N MET A 229 -77.23 -15.86 -15.17
CA MET A 229 -78.53 -15.18 -15.33
C MET A 229 -78.45 -14.01 -16.31
N ARG A 230 -77.37 -13.21 -16.29
CA ARG A 230 -77.19 -12.12 -17.26
C ARG A 230 -76.94 -12.63 -18.68
N MET A 231 -76.29 -13.78 -18.84
CA MET A 231 -76.13 -14.42 -20.15
C MET A 231 -77.47 -14.93 -20.70
N ASP A 232 -78.29 -15.57 -19.86
CA ASP A 232 -79.62 -16.07 -20.26
C ASP A 232 -80.58 -14.92 -20.61
N ASP A 233 -80.61 -13.83 -19.83
CA ASP A 233 -81.40 -12.63 -20.12
C ASP A 233 -81.00 -11.98 -21.46
N ASN A 234 -79.70 -11.97 -21.76
CA ASN A 234 -79.20 -11.44 -23.03
C ASN A 234 -79.54 -12.35 -24.21
N LEU A 235 -79.56 -13.68 -24.00
CA LEU A 235 -79.97 -14.65 -25.00
C LEU A 235 -81.46 -14.49 -25.35
N GLN A 236 -82.33 -14.36 -24.34
CA GLN A 236 -83.77 -14.09 -24.56
C GLN A 236 -84.03 -12.76 -25.27
N LYS A 237 -83.24 -11.72 -24.95
CA LYS A 237 -83.32 -10.44 -25.68
C LYS A 237 -82.88 -10.59 -27.14
N MET A 238 -81.84 -11.38 -27.43
CA MET A 238 -81.45 -11.68 -28.81
C MET A 238 -82.53 -12.47 -29.57
N ASP A 239 -83.14 -13.47 -28.95
CA ASP A 239 -84.18 -14.28 -29.59
C ASP A 239 -85.46 -13.47 -29.86
N SER A 240 -85.86 -12.59 -28.94
CA SER A 240 -86.99 -11.69 -29.15
C SER A 240 -86.71 -10.66 -30.25
N LEU A 241 -85.50 -10.11 -30.33
CA LEU A 241 -85.09 -9.23 -31.44
C LEU A 241 -85.04 -9.98 -32.79
N LEU A 242 -84.58 -11.24 -32.80
CA LEU A 242 -84.61 -12.09 -33.98
C LEU A 242 -86.04 -12.41 -34.43
N ALA A 243 -86.96 -12.67 -33.51
CA ALA A 243 -88.37 -12.90 -33.82
C ALA A 243 -89.04 -11.64 -34.40
N VAL A 244 -88.78 -10.46 -33.83
CA VAL A 244 -89.26 -9.18 -34.35
C VAL A 244 -88.68 -8.89 -35.73
N SER A 245 -87.38 -9.14 -35.94
CA SER A 245 -86.75 -8.94 -37.26
C SER A 245 -87.33 -9.85 -38.35
N LYS A 246 -87.64 -11.13 -38.04
CA LYS A 246 -88.32 -12.04 -38.97
C LYS A 246 -89.73 -11.57 -39.34
N PHE A 247 -90.45 -10.95 -38.40
CA PHE A 247 -91.78 -10.38 -38.64
C PHE A 247 -91.71 -9.16 -39.59
N PHE A 248 -90.69 -8.31 -39.45
CA PHE A 248 -90.46 -7.17 -40.34
C PHE A 248 -89.93 -7.56 -41.73
N ILE A 249 -89.17 -8.66 -41.85
CA ILE A 249 -88.65 -9.15 -43.13
C ILE A 249 -89.76 -9.85 -43.95
N ASN A 250 -90.66 -10.59 -43.31
CA ASN A 250 -91.79 -11.26 -43.97
C ASN A 250 -92.99 -10.35 -44.29
N SER A 251 -93.01 -9.10 -43.81
CA SER A 251 -94.09 -8.13 -44.05
C SER A 251 -93.78 -7.10 -45.13
N LYS A 252 -92.66 -7.23 -45.86
CA LYS A 252 -92.45 -6.44 -47.10
C LYS A 252 -93.31 -7.01 -48.24
N PRO A 253 -94.27 -6.26 -48.79
CA PRO A 253 -95.03 -6.70 -49.95
C PRO A 253 -94.12 -6.79 -51.19
N LYS A 254 -94.27 -7.86 -51.97
CA LYS A 254 -93.71 -7.97 -53.33
C LYS A 254 -94.30 -6.84 -54.17
N THR A 255 -93.49 -5.85 -54.53
CA THR A 255 -93.80 -4.91 -55.61
C THR A 255 -93.80 -5.68 -56.94
N ARG A 256 -94.99 -5.84 -57.51
CA ARG A 256 -95.24 -6.01 -58.95
C ARG A 256 -96.53 -5.31 -59.29
#